data_AF-A0A840NGH2-F1
#
_entry.id   AF-A0A840NGH2-F1
#
_cell.length_a   1.000
_cell.length_b   1.000
_cell.length_c   1.000
_cell.angle_alpha   90.00
_cell.angle_beta   90.00
_cell.angle_gamma   90.00
#
_symmetry.space_group_name_H-M   'P 1'
#
loop_
_entity.id
_entity.type
_entity.pdbx_description
1 polymer ?
#
loop_
_entity_poly.entity_id
_entity_poly.type
_entity_poly.pdbx_seq_one_letter_code
_entity_poly.pdbx_strand_id
1 'polypeptide(L)' 'MNVAPRGWRKSSHSSQETNCVEVGGLPGGGAAVRDTKNRAAGHLSTTPAQWSRFLRTVRCL' A
#
# COMPACT_ATOMS: atom_id res chain seq x y z
N MET A 1 -13.79 13.83 -4.05
CA MET A 1 -13.38 13.04 -5.23
C MET A 1 -12.90 11.68 -4.74
N ASN A 2 -13.55 10.59 -5.11
CA ASN A 2 -13.15 9.25 -4.68
C ASN A 2 -11.94 8.81 -5.52
N VAL A 3 -10.74 9.05 -5.01
CA VAL A 3 -9.49 8.76 -5.70
C VAL A 3 -9.24 7.26 -5.63
N ALA A 4 -9.59 6.53 -6.70
CA ALA A 4 -9.40 5.09 -6.76
C ALA A 4 -7.92 4.73 -6.96
N PRO A 5 -7.33 3.85 -6.13
CA PRO A 5 -5.97 3.36 -6.32
C PRO A 5 -5.84 2.52 -7.60
N ARG A 6 -4.68 2.59 -8.27
CA ARG A 6 -4.37 1.84 -9.49
C ARG A 6 -3.01 1.14 -9.38
N GLY A 7 -2.77 0.16 -10.25
CA GLY A 7 -1.45 -0.49 -10.38
C GLY A 7 -1.02 -1.26 -9.12
N TRP A 8 -1.93 -2.05 -8.55
CA TRP A 8 -1.64 -2.87 -7.37
C TRP A 8 -0.48 -3.83 -7.61
N ARG A 9 0.47 -3.85 -6.68
CA ARG A 9 1.61 -4.77 -6.65
C ARG A 9 1.59 -5.56 -5.36
N LYS A 10 1.54 -6.88 -5.47
CA LYS A 10 1.68 -7.80 -4.34
C LYS A 10 3.15 -7.88 -3.91
N SER A 11 3.39 -7.92 -2.62
CA SER A 11 4.74 -8.14 -2.07
C SER A 11 5.27 -9.54 -2.42
N SER A 12 6.55 -9.64 -2.79
CA SER A 12 7.23 -10.92 -2.99
C SER A 12 7.36 -11.75 -1.71
N HIS A 13 7.29 -11.09 -0.54
CA HIS A 13 7.29 -11.74 0.77
C HIS A 13 5.94 -12.37 1.14
N SER A 14 4.95 -12.31 0.25
CA SER A 14 3.62 -12.91 0.41
C SER A 14 3.55 -14.38 -0.05
N SER A 15 4.68 -15.07 -0.20
CA SER A 15 4.75 -16.44 -0.73
C SER A 15 4.27 -17.52 0.25
N GLN A 16 4.38 -17.30 1.56
CA GLN A 16 4.02 -18.29 2.59
C GLN A 16 2.64 -18.06 3.21
N GLU A 17 1.69 -17.52 2.45
CA GLU A 17 0.26 -17.49 2.80
C GLU A 17 -0.07 -16.89 4.18
N THR A 18 0.75 -16.02 4.76
CA THR A 18 0.54 -15.52 6.14
C THR A 18 0.54 -14.00 6.21
N ASN A 19 1.40 -13.30 5.46
CA ASN A 19 1.59 -11.84 5.54
C ASN A 19 1.36 -11.15 4.19
N CYS A 20 0.20 -11.40 3.55
CA CYS A 20 -0.03 -11.01 2.17
C CYS A 20 -0.45 -9.53 2.03
N VAL A 21 0.42 -8.67 1.52
CA VAL A 21 0.17 -7.22 1.38
C VAL A 21 0.28 -6.79 -0.09
N GLU A 22 -0.64 -5.93 -0.52
CA GLU A 22 -0.62 -5.24 -1.81
C GLU A 22 -0.49 -3.72 -1.62
N VAL A 23 0.31 -3.08 -2.47
CA VAL A 23 0.45 -1.61 -2.53
C VAL A 23 0.00 -1.10 -3.89
N GLY A 24 -0.83 -0.05 -3.92
CA GLY A 24 -1.33 0.59 -5.13
C GLY A 24 -1.02 2.09 -5.12
N GLY A 25 -0.86 2.68 -6.30
CA GLY A 25 -0.63 4.12 -6.44
C GLY A 25 -1.95 4.89 -6.41
N LEU A 26 -1.95 6.04 -5.73
CA LEU A 26 -3.04 7.01 -5.77
C LEU A 26 -2.70 8.16 -6.73
N PRO A 27 -3.66 8.64 -7.54
CA PRO A 27 -3.54 9.94 -8.21
C PRO A 27 -3.03 11.04 -7.27
N GLY A 28 -2.01 11.77 -7.70
CA GLY A 28 -1.32 12.78 -6.87
C GLY A 28 -0.09 12.27 -6.12
N GLY A 29 0.27 10.98 -6.25
CA GLY A 29 1.55 10.44 -5.75
C GLY A 29 1.50 9.81 -4.36
N GLY A 30 0.31 9.61 -3.81
CA GLY A 30 0.11 8.84 -2.59
C GLY A 30 0.15 7.34 -2.82
N ALA A 31 0.07 6.56 -1.74
CA ALA A 31 -0.02 5.11 -1.80
C ALA A 31 -1.22 4.57 -1.01
N ALA A 32 -1.79 3.49 -1.51
CA ALA A 32 -2.80 2.69 -0.84
C ALA A 32 -2.20 1.34 -0.45
N VAL A 33 -2.44 0.89 0.77
CA VAL A 33 -1.98 -0.41 1.28
C VAL A 33 -3.18 -1.23 1.72
N ARG A 34 -3.23 -2.50 1.32
CA ARG A 34 -4.30 -3.41 1.72
C ARG A 34 -3.81 -4.83 1.98
N ASP A 35 -4.65 -5.57 2.70
CA ASP A 35 -4.56 -7.01 2.80
C ASP A 35 -4.96 -7.64 1.46
N THR A 36 -4.06 -8.47 0.92
CA THR A 36 -4.30 -9.24 -0.31
C THR A 36 -5.46 -10.22 -0.14
N LYS A 37 -5.60 -10.81 1.05
CA LYS A 37 -6.58 -11.86 1.34
C LYS A 37 -7.97 -11.26 1.59
N ASN A 38 -8.03 -10.02 2.07
CA ASN A 38 -9.29 -9.35 2.37
C ASN A 38 -9.42 -8.01 1.61
N ARG A 39 -9.50 -8.09 0.28
CA ARG A 39 -9.65 -6.90 -0.58
C ARG A 39 -10.96 -6.13 -0.34
N ALA A 40 -11.99 -6.81 0.14
CA ALA A 40 -13.31 -6.23 0.39
C ALA A 40 -13.33 -5.35 1.66
N ALA A 41 -12.43 -5.59 2.62
CA ALA A 41 -12.31 -4.76 3.82
C ALA A 41 -11.76 -3.35 3.54
N GLY A 42 -11.31 -3.07 2.31
CA GLY A 42 -10.83 -1.75 1.90
C GLY A 42 -9.32 -1.62 1.92
N HIS A 43 -8.82 -0.39 2.05
CA HIS A 43 -7.40 -0.06 2.02
C HIS A 43 -7.10 1.19 2.85
N LEU A 44 -5.88 1.30 3.34
CA LEU A 44 -5.36 2.50 3.98
C LEU A 44 -4.73 3.40 2.92
N SER A 45 -5.19 4.64 2.81
CA SER A 45 -4.66 5.63 1.86
C SER A 45 -3.74 6.62 2.55
N THR A 46 -2.66 6.99 1.86
CA THR A 46 -1.66 7.95 2.34
C THR A 46 -1.49 9.08 1.36
N THR A 47 -1.20 10.28 1.88
CA THR A 47 -0.71 11.39 1.07
C THR A 47 0.74 11.12 0.63
N PRO A 48 1.24 11.81 -0.42
CA PRO A 48 2.63 11.68 -0.84
C PRO A 48 3.63 11.90 0.30
N ALA A 49 3.39 12.94 1.13
CA ALA A 49 4.25 13.27 2.26
C ALA A 49 4.26 12.18 3.35
N GLN A 50 3.09 11.59 3.66
CA GLN A 50 2.98 10.48 4.60
C GLN A 50 3.75 9.25 4.09
N TRP A 51 3.58 8.91 2.81
CA TRP A 51 4.27 7.77 2.20
C TRP A 51 5.78 7.94 2.19
N SER A 52 6.28 9.10 1.76
CA SER A 52 7.72 9.39 1.78
C SER A 52 8.31 9.36 3.19
N ARG A 53 7.58 9.86 4.21
CA ARG A 53 8.02 9.79 5.61
C ARG A 53 8.10 8.35 6.09
N PHE A 54 7.06 7.55 5.85
CA PHE A 54 7.00 6.15 6.22
C PHE A 54 8.20 5.37 5.65
N LEU A 55 8.47 5.50 4.35
CA LEU A 55 9.59 4.81 3.69
C LEU A 55 10.95 5.22 4.27
N ARG A 56 11.14 6.51 4.57
CA ARG A 56 12.38 6.99 5.18
C ARG A 56 12.57 6.43 6.59
N THR A 57 11.50 6.36 7.40
CA THR A 57 11.60 5.85 8.77
C THR A 57 11.88 4.36 8.83
N VAL A 58 11.28 3.55 7.94
CA VAL A 58 11.46 2.09 7.98
C VAL A 58 12.75 1.61 7.31
N ARG A 59 13.37 2.42 6.45
CA ARG A 59 14.64 2.08 5.77
C ARG A 59 15.89 2.43 6.60
N CYS A 60 15.75 3.32 7.58
CA CYS A 60 16.85 3.71 8.46
C CYS A 60 16.88 2.92 9.78
N LEU A 61 16.00 1.93 9.95
CA LEU A 61 16.10 0.88 10.96
C LEU A 61 16.97 -0.26 10.43
#